data_AF-A0A2N7M4L8-F1
#
_entry.id   AF-A0A2N7M4L8-F1
#
_cell.length_a   1.000
_cell.length_b   1.000
_cell.length_c   1.000
_cell.angle_alpha   90.00
_cell.angle_beta   90.00
_cell.angle_gamma   90.00
#
_symmetry.space_group_name_H-M   'P 1'
#
loop_
_entity.id
_entity.type
_entity.pdbx_description
1 polymer ?
#
loop_
_entity_poly.entity_id
_entity_poly.type
_entity_poly.pdbx_seq_one_letter_code
_entity_poly.pdbx_strand_id
1 'polypeptide(L)'
;MVFTTFQFLITTLLAVVCARAISLSEGDIPVLAMVIPALWILPQGGIAGLALLVSMTTYGLTLPLQPITLSVSVWVLFPLLMVVFSKRSSLSVVIISGLIVATLQVGIMVTQSAGKLEGVPWVTTLQTLSIIVIWWAANHLKPASRHSWWSLGLILPLWMADLPYAALVALCVTGIMASMETLTRLKTFRWNKLLCWTLPTVGFAALVITPSIEVPSPVFVVWLCLLGTAWMTDYIIRTEDNEDIDI
;
A
#
# COMPACT_ATOMS: atom_id res chain seq x y z
N MET A 1 -11.95 20.36 -11.82
CA MET A 1 -12.35 19.84 -10.49
C MET A 1 -13.22 18.60 -10.62
N VAL A 2 -14.29 18.58 -11.42
CA VAL A 2 -15.14 17.38 -11.60
C VAL A 2 -14.35 16.15 -12.09
N PHE A 3 -13.53 16.32 -13.14
CA PHE A 3 -12.71 15.21 -13.68
C PHE A 3 -11.76 14.60 -12.65
N THR A 4 -11.06 15.43 -11.86
CA THR A 4 -10.11 14.96 -10.83
C THR A 4 -10.82 14.26 -9.68
N THR A 5 -11.99 14.74 -9.28
CA THR A 5 -12.82 14.08 -8.26
C THR A 5 -13.32 12.72 -8.76
N PHE A 6 -13.78 12.65 -10.01
CA PHE A 6 -14.21 11.39 -10.62
C PHE A 6 -13.06 10.38 -10.71
N GLN A 7 -11.88 10.81 -11.12
CA GLN A 7 -10.68 9.97 -11.15
C GLN A 7 -10.27 9.48 -9.75
N PHE A 8 -10.36 10.33 -8.73
CA PHE A 8 -10.13 9.94 -7.34
C PHE A 8 -11.15 8.87 -6.87
N LEU A 9 -12.44 9.03 -7.20
CA LEU A 9 -13.47 8.05 -6.88
C LEU A 9 -13.22 6.70 -7.56
N ILE A 10 -12.86 6.71 -8.86
CA ILE A 10 -12.47 5.50 -9.58
C ILE A 10 -11.27 4.84 -8.92
N THR A 11 -10.23 5.60 -8.59
CA THR A 11 -9.02 5.06 -7.96
C THR A 11 -9.36 4.39 -6.61
N THR A 12 -10.26 5.00 -5.84
CA THR A 12 -10.74 4.46 -4.57
C THR A 12 -11.55 3.17 -4.78
N LEU A 13 -12.44 3.14 -5.79
CA LEU A 13 -13.19 1.94 -6.16
C LEU A 13 -12.26 0.81 -6.62
N LEU A 14 -11.22 1.12 -7.41
CA LEU A 14 -10.21 0.15 -7.83
C LEU A 14 -9.46 -0.44 -6.62
N ALA A 15 -9.18 0.34 -5.58
CA ALA A 15 -8.57 -0.18 -4.36
C ALA A 15 -9.49 -1.16 -3.61
N VAL A 16 -10.80 -0.86 -3.54
CA VAL A 16 -11.82 -1.78 -2.98
C VAL A 16 -11.88 -3.08 -3.78
N VAL A 17 -11.98 -2.98 -5.12
CA VAL A 17 -12.04 -4.15 -6.01
C VAL A 17 -10.76 -4.97 -5.91
N CYS A 18 -9.59 -4.33 -5.84
CA CYS A 18 -8.30 -4.99 -5.67
C CYS A 18 -8.26 -5.79 -4.36
N ALA A 19 -8.58 -5.16 -3.23
CA ALA A 19 -8.58 -5.84 -1.93
C ALA A 19 -9.54 -7.04 -1.91
N ARG A 20 -10.73 -6.88 -2.50
CA ARG A 20 -11.71 -7.97 -2.63
C ARG A 20 -11.23 -9.08 -3.54
N ALA A 21 -10.61 -8.75 -4.68
CA ALA A 21 -10.06 -9.74 -5.61
C ALA A 21 -8.93 -10.55 -4.95
N ILE A 22 -8.05 -9.88 -4.19
CA ILE A 22 -6.99 -10.57 -3.43
C ILE A 22 -7.58 -11.54 -2.41
N SER A 23 -8.62 -11.10 -1.69
CA SER A 23 -9.27 -11.97 -0.70
C SER A 23 -10.04 -13.14 -1.30
N LEU A 24 -10.72 -12.95 -2.44
CA LEU A 24 -11.45 -14.04 -3.12
C LEU A 24 -10.52 -15.04 -3.79
N SER A 25 -9.28 -14.64 -4.09
CA SER A 25 -8.25 -15.51 -4.63
C SER A 25 -7.58 -16.37 -3.56
N GLU A 26 -7.95 -16.24 -2.27
CA GLU A 26 -7.34 -16.95 -1.13
C GLU A 26 -5.80 -16.90 -1.08
N GLY A 27 -5.20 -15.85 -1.68
CA GLY A 27 -3.76 -15.73 -1.78
C GLY A 27 -3.09 -16.53 -2.90
N ASP A 28 -3.85 -17.29 -3.70
CA ASP A 28 -3.39 -17.92 -4.93
C ASP A 28 -3.28 -16.91 -6.09
N ILE A 29 -2.55 -15.83 -5.82
CA ILE A 29 -2.26 -14.80 -6.80
C ILE A 29 -0.83 -15.04 -7.26
N PRO A 30 -0.63 -15.41 -8.54
CA PRO A 30 0.70 -15.48 -9.10
C PRO A 30 1.43 -14.16 -8.88
N VAL A 31 2.69 -14.27 -8.50
CA VAL A 31 3.62 -13.12 -8.36
C VAL A 31 3.57 -12.21 -9.59
N LEU A 32 3.31 -12.78 -10.77
CA LEU A 32 3.14 -12.07 -12.03
C LEU A 32 2.11 -10.92 -11.93
N ALA A 33 1.01 -11.09 -11.20
CA ALA A 33 -0.01 -10.05 -11.04
C ALA A 33 0.50 -8.80 -10.32
N MET A 34 1.43 -8.98 -9.37
CA MET A 34 2.09 -7.87 -8.65
C MET A 34 3.25 -7.27 -9.45
N VAL A 35 3.85 -8.05 -10.35
CA VAL A 35 4.98 -7.64 -11.20
C VAL A 35 4.53 -6.81 -12.40
N ILE A 36 3.35 -7.07 -12.99
CA ILE A 36 2.84 -6.34 -14.16
C ILE A 36 2.81 -4.81 -13.96
N PRO A 37 2.25 -4.27 -12.85
CA PRO A 37 2.27 -2.84 -12.59
C PRO A 37 3.69 -2.26 -12.46
N ALA A 38 4.61 -3.01 -11.85
CA ALA A 38 6.00 -2.59 -11.72
C ALA A 38 6.72 -2.55 -13.09
N LEU A 39 6.52 -3.58 -13.94
CA LEU A 39 7.05 -3.63 -15.31
C LEU A 39 6.51 -2.53 -16.21
N TRP A 40 5.26 -2.09 -15.97
CA TRP A 40 4.65 -1.00 -16.73
C TRP A 40 5.41 0.32 -16.57
N ILE A 41 5.97 0.56 -15.37
CA ILE A 41 6.72 1.77 -14.99
C ILE A 41 8.24 1.63 -15.15
N LEU A 42 8.75 0.40 -15.12
CA LEU A 42 10.19 0.09 -15.14
C LEU A 42 11.04 0.84 -16.19
N PRO A 43 10.61 1.05 -17.46
CA PRO A 43 11.47 1.61 -18.50
C PRO A 43 12.05 3.01 -18.20
N GLN A 44 11.46 3.76 -17.27
CA GLN A 44 11.90 5.10 -16.90
C GLN A 44 12.16 5.27 -15.39
N GLY A 45 11.91 4.23 -14.58
CA GLY A 45 12.01 4.31 -13.13
C GLY A 45 13.44 4.27 -12.57
N GLY A 46 14.45 3.90 -13.38
CA GLY A 46 15.84 3.76 -12.92
C GLY A 46 15.95 2.86 -11.68
N ILE A 47 16.72 3.30 -10.68
CA ILE A 47 16.89 2.58 -9.40
C ILE A 47 15.56 2.44 -8.65
N ALA A 48 14.70 3.47 -8.67
CA ALA A 48 13.40 3.42 -8.01
C ALA A 48 12.46 2.41 -8.68
N GLY A 49 12.50 2.30 -10.01
CA GLY A 49 11.76 1.30 -10.77
C GLY A 49 12.21 -0.14 -10.46
N LEU A 50 13.53 -0.36 -10.36
CA LEU A 50 14.08 -1.67 -9.96
C LEU A 50 13.73 -2.00 -8.51
N ALA A 51 13.83 -1.03 -7.60
CA ALA A 51 13.43 -1.22 -6.20
C ALA A 51 11.93 -1.54 -6.08
N LEU A 52 11.07 -0.88 -6.87
CA LEU A 52 9.65 -1.19 -6.95
C LEU A 52 9.41 -2.60 -7.47
N LEU A 53 10.11 -3.02 -8.52
CA LEU A 53 9.99 -4.37 -9.09
C LEU A 53 10.38 -5.44 -8.07
N VAL A 54 11.54 -5.30 -7.43
CA VAL A 54 12.02 -6.25 -6.42
C VAL A 54 11.05 -6.30 -5.24
N SER A 55 10.63 -5.15 -4.71
CA SER A 55 9.73 -5.11 -3.55
C SER A 55 8.32 -5.62 -3.84
N MET A 56 7.75 -5.34 -5.03
CA MET A 56 6.48 -5.92 -5.49
C MET A 56 6.59 -7.44 -5.68
N THR A 57 7.71 -7.92 -6.21
CA THR A 57 7.98 -9.36 -6.37
C THR A 57 8.08 -10.05 -5.02
N THR A 58 8.87 -9.48 -4.10
CA THR A 58 9.01 -9.99 -2.73
C THR A 58 7.67 -9.97 -2.01
N TYR A 59 6.91 -8.88 -2.07
CA TYR A 59 5.57 -8.81 -1.49
C TYR A 59 4.63 -9.88 -2.10
N GLY A 60 4.61 -10.02 -3.44
CA GLY A 60 3.81 -11.04 -4.12
C GLY A 60 4.16 -12.47 -3.70
N LEU A 61 5.45 -12.79 -3.54
CA LEU A 61 5.92 -14.10 -3.07
C LEU A 61 5.52 -14.41 -1.62
N THR A 62 5.25 -13.38 -0.82
CA THR A 62 4.84 -13.55 0.58
C THR A 62 3.33 -13.70 0.77
N LEU A 63 2.51 -13.34 -0.23
CA LEU A 63 1.04 -13.39 -0.12
C LEU A 63 0.52 -14.79 0.25
N PRO A 64 1.02 -15.91 -0.31
CA PRO A 64 0.54 -17.25 0.06
C PRO A 64 0.97 -17.70 1.47
N LEU A 65 1.91 -16.98 2.11
CA LEU A 65 2.51 -17.36 3.39
C LEU A 65 1.95 -16.56 4.59
N GLN A 66 0.98 -15.68 4.34
CA GLN A 66 0.36 -14.81 5.32
C GLN A 66 -1.15 -14.69 5.09
N PRO A 67 -1.96 -14.46 6.13
CA PRO A 67 -3.37 -14.14 5.95
C PRO A 67 -3.52 -12.86 5.15
N ILE A 68 -4.43 -12.88 4.17
CA ILE A 68 -4.68 -11.73 3.29
C ILE A 68 -5.08 -10.49 4.08
N THR A 69 -5.83 -10.66 5.17
CA THR A 69 -6.21 -9.56 6.06
C THR A 69 -4.98 -8.87 6.65
N LEU A 70 -3.97 -9.63 7.08
CA LEU A 70 -2.70 -9.07 7.55
C LEU A 70 -1.92 -8.42 6.40
N SER A 71 -1.77 -9.10 5.26
CA SER A 71 -1.00 -8.56 4.13
C SER A 71 -1.57 -7.24 3.60
N VAL A 72 -2.90 -7.12 3.54
CA VAL A 72 -3.57 -5.87 3.15
C VAL A 72 -3.47 -4.81 4.25
N SER A 73 -3.56 -5.18 5.54
CA SER A 73 -3.50 -4.21 6.63
C SER A 73 -2.15 -3.49 6.71
N VAL A 74 -1.04 -4.16 6.36
CA VAL A 74 0.33 -3.58 6.41
C VAL A 74 0.47 -2.37 5.48
N TRP A 75 -0.36 -2.24 4.44
CA TRP A 75 -0.36 -1.06 3.57
C TRP A 75 -0.71 0.24 4.30
N VAL A 76 -1.34 0.20 5.48
CA VAL A 76 -1.56 1.38 6.33
C VAL A 76 -0.27 2.07 6.77
N LEU A 77 0.89 1.42 6.59
CA LEU A 77 2.20 2.06 6.76
C LEU A 77 2.45 3.19 5.73
N PHE A 78 1.82 3.17 4.56
CA PHE A 78 1.99 4.23 3.55
C PHE A 78 1.69 5.64 4.08
N PRO A 79 0.50 5.92 4.65
CA PRO A 79 0.21 7.24 5.21
C PRO A 79 1.14 7.57 6.38
N LEU A 80 1.45 6.60 7.25
CA LEU A 80 2.38 6.81 8.37
C LEU A 80 3.76 7.26 7.89
N LEU A 81 4.36 6.53 6.94
CA LEU A 81 5.66 6.86 6.37
C LEU A 81 5.64 8.23 5.67
N MET A 82 4.54 8.57 4.98
CA MET A 82 4.41 9.88 4.34
C MET A 82 4.36 11.05 5.34
N VAL A 83 3.77 10.85 6.51
CA VAL A 83 3.74 11.85 7.58
C VAL A 83 5.10 11.95 8.27
N VAL A 84 5.66 10.80 8.68
CA VAL A 84 6.90 10.70 9.46
C VAL A 84 8.13 11.16 8.66
N PHE A 85 8.16 10.94 7.35
CA PHE A 85 9.26 11.44 6.49
C PHE A 85 8.91 12.74 5.77
N SER A 86 7.90 13.48 6.25
CA SER A 86 7.60 14.80 5.71
C SER A 86 8.70 15.81 6.09
N LYS A 87 8.85 16.87 5.28
CA LYS A 87 9.87 17.92 5.51
C LYS A 87 9.79 18.61 6.88
N ARG A 88 8.63 18.52 7.54
CA ARG A 88 8.33 19.16 8.82
C ARG A 88 8.55 18.20 10.00
N SER A 89 8.85 16.93 9.73
CA SER A 89 9.03 15.96 10.80
C SER A 89 10.39 16.12 11.48
N SER A 90 10.41 15.91 12.80
CA SER A 90 11.61 15.88 13.62
C SER A 90 12.12 14.45 13.81
N LEU A 91 13.42 14.30 14.12
CA LEU A 91 14.01 12.99 14.37
C LEU A 91 13.30 12.23 15.51
N SER A 92 12.84 12.96 16.54
CA SER A 92 12.09 12.40 17.66
C SER A 92 10.79 11.74 17.21
N VAL A 93 10.04 12.39 16.31
CA VAL A 93 8.82 11.83 15.72
C VAL A 93 9.13 10.55 14.96
N VAL A 94 10.19 10.55 14.14
CA VAL A 94 10.62 9.35 13.38
C VAL A 94 10.94 8.18 14.31
N ILE A 95 11.69 8.42 15.38
CA ILE A 95 12.08 7.38 16.34
C ILE A 95 10.84 6.84 17.08
N ILE A 96 9.97 7.71 17.60
CA ILE A 96 8.78 7.30 18.36
C ILE A 96 7.82 6.51 17.47
N SER A 97 7.48 7.03 16.28
CA SER A 97 6.62 6.31 15.34
C SER A 97 7.25 4.98 14.89
N GLY A 98 8.58 4.95 14.69
CA GLY A 98 9.31 3.73 14.38
C GLY A 98 9.22 2.68 15.48
N LEU A 99 9.37 3.09 16.75
CA LEU A 99 9.21 2.20 17.92
C LEU A 99 7.78 1.68 18.05
N ILE A 100 6.77 2.50 17.78
CA ILE A 100 5.36 2.07 17.78
C ILE A 100 5.16 0.99 16.70
N VAL A 101 5.61 1.23 15.46
CA VAL A 101 5.50 0.24 14.37
C VAL A 101 6.21 -1.05 14.76
N ALA A 102 7.46 -0.97 15.24
CA ALA A 102 8.23 -2.14 15.64
C ALA A 102 7.51 -2.95 16.73
N THR A 103 6.98 -2.28 17.75
CA THR A 103 6.26 -2.93 18.86
C THR A 103 5.00 -3.64 18.37
N LEU A 104 4.21 -2.98 17.50
CA LEU A 104 3.00 -3.58 16.94
C LEU A 104 3.32 -4.78 16.04
N GLN A 105 4.35 -4.68 15.20
CA GLN A 105 4.79 -5.79 14.34
C GLN A 105 5.32 -6.97 15.15
N VAL A 106 6.09 -6.71 16.22
CA VAL A 106 6.51 -7.76 17.16
C VAL A 106 5.31 -8.40 17.84
N GLY A 107 4.28 -7.63 18.23
CA GLY A 107 3.04 -8.15 18.78
C GLY A 107 2.33 -9.13 17.84
N ILE A 108 2.26 -8.81 16.54
CA ILE A 108 1.76 -9.73 15.50
C ILE A 108 2.62 -10.98 15.43
N MET A 109 3.95 -10.84 15.34
CA MET A 109 4.88 -11.97 15.24
C MET A 109 4.81 -12.92 16.43
N VAL A 110 4.65 -12.39 17.65
CA VAL A 110 4.47 -13.19 18.87
C VAL A 110 3.12 -13.91 18.85
N THR A 111 2.08 -13.27 18.32
CA THR A 111 0.76 -13.91 18.18
C THR A 111 0.80 -15.04 17.16
N GLN A 112 1.56 -14.86 16.07
CA GLN A 112 1.82 -15.88 15.05
C GLN A 112 2.64 -17.05 15.60
N SER A 113 3.72 -16.77 16.34
CA SER A 113 4.54 -17.83 16.94
C SER A 113 3.80 -18.61 18.03
N ALA A 114 2.83 -17.98 18.71
CA ALA A 114 1.93 -18.63 19.65
C ALA A 114 0.82 -19.46 18.97
N GLY A 115 0.75 -19.50 17.63
CA GLY A 115 -0.29 -20.21 16.88
C GLY A 115 -1.69 -19.60 17.00
N LYS A 116 -1.81 -18.36 17.49
CA LYS A 116 -3.08 -17.64 17.65
C LYS A 116 -3.47 -16.79 16.43
N LEU A 117 -2.54 -16.64 15.50
CA LEU A 117 -2.73 -15.96 14.22
C LEU A 117 -2.00 -16.76 13.15
N GLU A 118 -2.63 -16.97 12.01
CA GLU A 118 -2.02 -17.64 10.88
C GLU A 118 -0.85 -16.83 10.29
N GLY A 119 -0.02 -17.52 9.52
CA GLY A 119 1.14 -16.95 8.84
C GLY A 119 2.46 -17.11 9.60
N VAL A 120 3.54 -16.70 8.95
CA VAL A 120 4.91 -16.92 9.42
C VAL A 120 5.52 -15.61 9.95
N PRO A 121 6.02 -15.56 11.21
CA PRO A 121 6.53 -14.33 11.81
C PRO A 121 7.58 -13.57 10.98
N TRP A 122 8.57 -14.29 10.42
CA TRP A 122 9.60 -13.67 9.58
C TRP A 122 9.04 -13.07 8.28
N VAL A 123 7.96 -13.65 7.74
CA VAL A 123 7.29 -13.14 6.54
C VAL A 123 6.62 -11.78 6.82
N THR A 124 6.10 -11.56 8.04
CA THR A 124 5.57 -10.25 8.46
C THR A 124 6.64 -9.16 8.39
N THR A 125 7.88 -9.48 8.81
CA THR A 125 9.03 -8.57 8.67
C THR A 125 9.30 -8.26 7.20
N LEU A 126 9.31 -9.29 6.35
CA LEU A 126 9.60 -9.15 4.93
C LEU A 126 8.53 -8.33 4.20
N GLN A 127 7.25 -8.52 4.53
CA GLN A 127 6.15 -7.68 4.02
C GLN A 127 6.28 -6.24 4.47
N THR A 128 6.57 -6.00 5.75
CA THR A 128 6.78 -4.65 6.29
C THR A 128 7.92 -3.93 5.56
N LEU A 129 9.07 -4.58 5.39
CA LEU A 129 10.20 -4.03 4.65
C LEU A 129 9.86 -3.79 3.18
N SER A 130 9.12 -4.70 2.55
CA SER A 130 8.68 -4.54 1.17
C SER A 130 7.82 -3.29 1.02
N ILE A 131 6.83 -3.08 1.90
CA ILE A 131 5.97 -1.88 1.87
C ILE A 131 6.78 -0.59 2.08
N ILE A 132 7.79 -0.59 2.96
CA ILE A 132 8.69 0.56 3.15
C ILE A 132 9.46 0.87 1.85
N VAL A 133 9.99 -0.15 1.17
CA VAL A 133 10.70 0.02 -0.11
C VAL A 133 9.76 0.46 -1.23
N ILE A 134 8.53 -0.06 -1.29
CA ILE A 134 7.51 0.35 -2.26
C ILE A 134 7.16 1.81 -2.05
N TRP A 135 6.94 2.23 -0.80
CA TRP A 135 6.70 3.64 -0.46
C TRP A 135 7.87 4.53 -0.87
N TRP A 136 9.11 4.11 -0.57
CA TRP A 136 10.30 4.85 -0.97
C TRP A 136 10.38 4.99 -2.50
N ALA A 137 10.17 3.89 -3.22
CA ALA A 137 10.17 3.88 -4.68
C ALA A 137 9.08 4.80 -5.26
N ALA A 138 7.86 4.75 -4.71
CA ALA A 138 6.75 5.60 -5.14
C ALA A 138 7.04 7.11 -4.97
N ASN A 139 7.76 7.50 -3.92
CA ASN A 139 8.13 8.90 -3.69
C ASN A 139 9.32 9.39 -4.54
N HIS A 140 10.20 8.48 -4.97
CA HIS A 140 11.37 8.80 -5.80
C HIS A 140 11.13 8.57 -7.29
N LEU A 141 10.00 7.97 -7.64
CA LEU A 141 9.60 7.78 -9.03
C LEU A 141 9.28 9.14 -9.67
N LYS A 142 9.92 9.44 -10.80
CA LYS A 142 9.59 10.61 -11.60
C LYS A 142 8.38 10.28 -12.49
N PRO A 143 7.44 11.21 -12.73
CA PRO A 143 6.35 11.00 -13.69
C PRO A 143 6.92 10.60 -15.06
N ALA A 144 6.48 9.48 -15.60
CA ALA A 144 7.05 8.86 -16.78
C ALA A 144 6.42 9.41 -18.07
N SER A 145 7.21 9.88 -19.01
CA SER A 145 6.71 10.32 -20.33
C SER A 145 6.31 9.15 -21.24
N ARG A 146 6.79 7.93 -20.95
CA ARG A 146 6.56 6.71 -21.75
C ARG A 146 6.32 5.51 -20.85
N HIS A 147 5.25 4.76 -21.13
CA HIS A 147 4.90 3.52 -20.43
C HIS A 147 5.17 2.28 -21.30
N SER A 148 5.51 1.15 -20.67
CA SER A 148 5.63 -0.13 -21.38
C SER A 148 4.26 -0.78 -21.51
N TRP A 149 3.49 -0.39 -22.53
CA TRP A 149 2.19 -0.98 -22.81
C TRP A 149 2.24 -2.49 -23.10
N TRP A 150 3.43 -3.01 -23.43
CA TRP A 150 3.64 -4.45 -23.61
C TRP A 150 3.41 -5.26 -22.32
N SER A 151 3.68 -4.70 -21.13
CA SER A 151 3.46 -5.42 -19.87
C SER A 151 1.99 -5.76 -19.62
N LEU A 152 1.06 -4.96 -20.14
CA LEU A 152 -0.37 -5.26 -20.08
C LEU A 152 -0.75 -6.48 -20.93
N GLY A 153 0.05 -6.81 -21.94
CA GLY A 153 -0.11 -8.05 -22.71
C GLY A 153 0.03 -9.30 -21.84
N LEU A 154 0.76 -9.24 -20.72
CA LEU A 154 0.92 -10.35 -19.77
C LEU A 154 -0.36 -10.65 -18.97
N ILE A 155 -1.37 -9.80 -19.06
CA ILE A 155 -2.69 -10.05 -18.48
C ILE A 155 -3.46 -11.12 -19.28
N LEU A 156 -3.24 -11.21 -20.59
CA LEU A 156 -3.88 -12.21 -21.45
C LEU A 156 -3.49 -13.64 -21.04
N PRO A 157 -2.20 -13.98 -20.84
CA PRO A 157 -1.81 -15.27 -20.28
C PRO A 157 -2.44 -15.59 -18.93
N LEU A 158 -2.56 -14.62 -18.02
CA LEU A 158 -3.23 -14.83 -16.72
C LEU A 158 -4.70 -15.21 -16.91
N TRP A 159 -5.38 -14.54 -17.83
CA TRP A 159 -6.77 -14.85 -18.16
C TRP A 159 -6.91 -16.22 -18.83
N MET A 160 -6.01 -16.55 -19.77
CA MET A 160 -6.01 -17.85 -20.45
C MET A 160 -5.65 -19.00 -19.51
N ALA A 161 -4.89 -18.74 -18.45
CA ALA A 161 -4.55 -19.69 -17.40
C ALA A 161 -5.65 -19.87 -16.36
N ASP A 162 -6.85 -19.32 -16.59
CA ASP A 162 -8.00 -19.39 -15.68
C ASP A 162 -7.75 -18.73 -14.32
N LEU A 163 -6.97 -17.63 -14.31
CA LEU A 163 -6.66 -16.84 -13.11
C LEU A 163 -7.28 -15.42 -13.21
N PRO A 164 -8.62 -15.31 -13.23
CA PRO A 164 -9.30 -14.03 -13.46
C PRO A 164 -9.08 -13.04 -12.32
N TYR A 165 -8.97 -13.50 -11.07
CA TYR A 165 -8.69 -12.62 -9.92
C TYR A 165 -7.29 -12.01 -10.00
N ALA A 166 -6.29 -12.79 -10.43
CA ALA A 166 -4.93 -12.30 -10.65
C ALA A 166 -4.87 -11.25 -11.77
N ALA A 167 -5.57 -11.49 -12.88
CA ALA A 167 -5.71 -10.52 -13.96
C ALA A 167 -6.39 -9.22 -13.49
N LEU A 168 -7.45 -9.35 -12.68
CA LEU A 168 -8.17 -8.21 -12.10
C LEU A 168 -7.29 -7.39 -11.15
N VAL A 169 -6.50 -8.06 -10.29
CA VAL A 169 -5.54 -7.39 -9.39
C VAL A 169 -4.51 -6.61 -10.20
N ALA A 170 -3.91 -7.22 -11.22
CA ALA A 170 -2.94 -6.56 -12.09
C ALA A 170 -3.53 -5.31 -12.76
N LEU A 171 -4.77 -5.40 -13.26
CA LEU A 171 -5.50 -4.27 -13.84
C LEU A 171 -5.81 -3.18 -12.81
N CYS A 172 -6.29 -3.55 -11.63
CA CYS A 172 -6.62 -2.60 -10.57
C CYS A 172 -5.39 -1.84 -10.10
N VAL A 173 -4.29 -2.53 -9.82
CA VAL A 173 -3.05 -1.88 -9.37
C VAL A 173 -2.47 -1.00 -10.47
N THR A 174 -2.43 -1.46 -11.73
CA THR A 174 -1.95 -0.63 -12.84
C THR A 174 -2.84 0.59 -13.06
N GLY A 175 -4.17 0.44 -12.96
CA GLY A 175 -5.13 1.54 -13.06
C GLY A 175 -5.01 2.55 -11.91
N ILE A 176 -4.72 2.09 -10.68
CA ILE A 176 -4.42 2.94 -9.53
C ILE A 176 -3.16 3.75 -9.82
N MET A 177 -2.08 3.11 -10.27
CA MET A 177 -0.80 3.79 -10.57
C MET A 177 -0.97 4.83 -11.68
N ALA A 178 -1.64 4.48 -12.78
CA ALA A 178 -1.93 5.40 -13.88
C ALA A 178 -2.78 6.61 -13.42
N SER A 179 -3.76 6.37 -12.55
CA SER A 179 -4.61 7.43 -12.01
C SER A 179 -3.88 8.34 -11.04
N MET A 180 -3.05 7.77 -10.17
CA MET A 180 -2.16 8.52 -9.27
C MET A 180 -1.21 9.40 -10.07
N GLU A 181 -0.59 8.89 -11.12
CA GLU A 181 0.32 9.67 -11.96
C GLU A 181 -0.39 10.85 -12.63
N THR A 182 -1.58 10.62 -13.18
CA THR A 182 -2.38 11.69 -13.79
C THR A 182 -2.76 12.76 -12.78
N LEU A 183 -3.25 12.36 -11.60
CA LEU A 183 -3.67 13.28 -10.54
C LEU A 183 -2.49 14.04 -9.91
N THR A 184 -1.31 13.43 -9.81
CA THR A 184 -0.10 14.08 -9.27
C THR A 184 0.51 15.10 -10.24
N ARG A 185 0.33 14.93 -11.55
CA ARG A 185 0.72 15.96 -12.54
C ARG A 185 -0.14 17.22 -12.45
N LEU A 186 -1.38 17.09 -11.99
CA LEU A 186 -2.30 18.20 -11.81
C LEU A 186 -1.97 18.93 -10.50
N LYS A 187 -1.24 20.05 -10.60
CA LYS A 187 -0.82 20.89 -9.45
C LYS A 187 -1.97 21.61 -8.72
N THR A 188 -3.22 21.32 -9.06
CA THR A 188 -4.39 22.03 -8.52
C THR A 188 -4.69 21.69 -7.07
N PHE A 189 -4.28 20.52 -6.59
CA PHE A 189 -4.54 20.05 -5.22
C PHE A 189 -3.48 19.01 -4.78
N ARG A 190 -3.36 18.75 -3.47
CA ARG A 190 -2.41 17.78 -2.91
C ARG A 190 -2.93 16.33 -3.05
N TRP A 191 -3.28 15.92 -4.27
CA TRP A 191 -3.85 14.60 -4.57
C TRP A 191 -2.97 13.43 -4.10
N ASN A 192 -1.65 13.57 -4.20
CA ASN A 192 -0.71 12.55 -3.72
C ASN A 192 -0.89 12.29 -2.21
N LYS A 193 -1.04 13.36 -1.42
CA LYS A 193 -1.28 13.25 0.02
C LYS A 193 -2.60 12.52 0.25
N LEU A 194 -3.68 12.95 -0.39
CA LEU A 194 -5.00 12.36 -0.21
C LEU A 194 -5.04 10.86 -0.57
N LEU A 195 -4.52 10.47 -1.74
CA LEU A 195 -4.53 9.08 -2.23
C LEU A 195 -3.72 8.14 -1.33
N CYS A 196 -2.57 8.59 -0.82
CA CYS A 196 -1.74 7.81 0.08
C CYS A 196 -2.46 7.48 1.40
N TRP A 197 -3.36 8.36 1.86
CA TRP A 197 -4.23 8.07 3.01
C TRP A 197 -5.41 7.18 2.67
N THR A 198 -6.07 7.45 1.55
CA THR A 198 -7.38 6.86 1.26
C THR A 198 -7.26 5.44 0.74
N LEU A 199 -6.29 5.13 -0.13
CA LEU A 199 -6.18 3.81 -0.76
C LEU A 199 -5.94 2.69 0.24
N PRO A 200 -4.96 2.78 1.16
CA PRO A 200 -4.74 1.71 2.15
C PRO A 200 -5.88 1.59 3.16
N THR A 201 -6.46 2.73 3.56
CA THR A 201 -7.53 2.77 4.57
C THR A 201 -8.81 2.15 4.03
N VAL A 202 -9.23 2.56 2.83
CA VAL A 202 -10.45 2.05 2.20
C VAL A 202 -10.28 0.60 1.74
N GLY A 203 -9.09 0.24 1.23
CA GLY A 203 -8.79 -1.14 0.83
C GLY A 203 -8.97 -2.13 1.98
N PHE A 204 -8.41 -1.83 3.17
CA PHE A 204 -8.60 -2.69 4.34
C PHE A 204 -10.02 -2.60 4.92
N ALA A 205 -10.61 -1.41 5.00
CA ALA A 205 -11.98 -1.24 5.50
C ALA A 205 -13.00 -2.05 4.69
N ALA A 206 -12.80 -2.18 3.37
CA ALA A 206 -13.62 -3.03 2.52
C ALA A 206 -13.59 -4.51 2.93
N LEU A 207 -12.46 -5.00 3.44
CA LEU A 207 -12.36 -6.36 3.97
C LEU A 207 -13.13 -6.50 5.29
N VAL A 208 -13.00 -5.52 6.19
CA VAL A 208 -13.66 -5.52 7.52
C VAL A 208 -15.19 -5.54 7.41
N ILE A 209 -15.77 -4.81 6.45
CA ILE A 209 -17.23 -4.76 6.28
C ILE A 209 -17.79 -5.97 5.51
N THR A 210 -16.93 -6.80 4.93
CA THR A 210 -17.38 -7.96 4.16
C THR A 210 -17.71 -9.11 5.12
N PRO A 211 -18.95 -9.62 5.15
CA PRO A 211 -19.35 -10.67 6.07
C PRO A 211 -18.68 -12.02 5.83
N SER A 212 -18.14 -12.26 4.62
CA SER A 212 -17.47 -13.52 4.26
C SER A 212 -16.00 -13.57 4.69
N ILE A 213 -15.47 -12.52 5.31
CA ILE A 213 -14.07 -12.42 5.71
C ILE A 213 -14.02 -12.17 7.22
N GLU A 214 -13.44 -13.12 7.95
CA GLU A 214 -13.15 -12.92 9.37
C GLU A 214 -11.80 -12.21 9.50
N VAL A 215 -11.84 -10.96 9.97
CA VAL A 215 -10.63 -10.19 10.27
C VAL A 215 -10.18 -10.52 11.70
N PRO A 216 -8.98 -11.10 11.90
CA PRO A 216 -8.51 -11.41 13.24
C PRO A 216 -8.38 -10.13 14.09
N SER A 217 -8.87 -10.16 15.32
CA SER A 217 -8.86 -8.99 16.21
C SER A 217 -7.47 -8.36 16.38
N PRO A 218 -6.35 -9.12 16.51
CA PRO A 218 -5.02 -8.53 16.59
C PRO A 218 -4.66 -7.68 15.36
N VAL A 219 -5.04 -8.13 14.17
CA VAL A 219 -4.79 -7.43 12.89
C VAL A 219 -5.58 -6.12 12.84
N PHE A 220 -6.86 -6.17 13.21
CA PHE A 220 -7.72 -4.99 13.25
C PHE A 220 -7.23 -3.93 14.24
N VAL A 221 -6.83 -4.35 15.44
CA VAL A 221 -6.29 -3.44 16.47
C VAL A 221 -4.99 -2.79 16.00
N VAL A 222 -4.05 -3.57 15.46
CA VAL A 222 -2.78 -3.03 14.93
C VAL A 222 -3.04 -2.03 13.81
N TRP A 223 -3.96 -2.33 12.89
CA TRP A 223 -4.33 -1.43 11.81
C TRP A 223 -4.90 -0.10 12.34
N LEU A 224 -5.83 -0.16 13.30
CA LEU A 224 -6.37 1.05 13.96
C LEU A 224 -5.29 1.84 14.68
N CYS A 225 -4.40 1.17 15.42
CA CYS A 225 -3.29 1.83 16.13
C CYS A 225 -2.34 2.54 15.16
N LEU A 226 -1.98 1.91 14.04
CA LEU A 226 -1.12 2.52 13.02
C LEU A 226 -1.79 3.71 12.34
N LEU A 227 -3.08 3.59 12.01
CA LEU A 227 -3.84 4.70 11.43
C LEU A 227 -3.96 5.87 12.41
N GLY A 228 -4.27 5.58 13.68
CA GLY A 228 -4.32 6.57 14.76
C GLY A 228 -2.98 7.24 15.01
N THR A 229 -1.88 6.47 14.96
CA THR A 229 -0.52 7.01 15.06
C THR A 229 -0.23 7.97 13.91
N ALA A 230 -0.55 7.59 12.67
CA ALA A 230 -0.38 8.47 11.52
C ALA A 230 -1.18 9.77 11.66
N TRP A 231 -2.43 9.68 12.14
CA TRP A 231 -3.30 10.83 12.37
C TRP A 231 -2.77 11.77 13.45
N MET A 232 -2.41 11.22 14.62
CA MET A 232 -1.87 11.98 15.73
C MET A 232 -0.55 12.65 15.36
N THR A 233 0.33 11.94 14.66
CA THR A 233 1.59 12.53 14.18
C THR A 233 1.35 13.65 13.17
N ASP A 234 0.42 13.51 12.22
CA ASP A 234 0.10 14.59 11.27
C ASP A 234 -0.53 15.81 11.97
N TYR A 235 -1.30 15.59 13.03
CA TYR A 235 -1.86 16.65 13.86
C TYR A 235 -0.77 17.41 14.63
N ILE A 236 0.10 16.69 15.37
CA ILE A 236 1.17 17.28 16.18
C ILE A 236 2.13 18.11 15.32
N ILE A 237 2.57 17.57 14.18
CA ILE A 237 3.48 18.30 13.26
C ILE A 237 2.82 19.59 12.77
N ARG A 238 1.49 19.60 12.54
CA ARG A 238 0.79 20.80 12.09
C ARG A 238 0.56 21.83 13.19
N THR A 239 0.45 21.40 14.44
CA THR A 239 0.30 22.34 15.57
C THR A 239 1.62 23.02 15.89
N GLU A 240 2.73 22.27 15.90
CA GLU A 240 4.08 22.84 16.09
C GLU A 240 4.41 23.87 15.01
N ASP A 241 4.11 23.56 13.74
CA ASP A 241 4.28 24.50 12.62
C ASP A 241 3.51 25.83 12.79
N ASN A 242 2.34 25.80 13.43
CA ASN A 242 1.54 27.00 13.61
C ASN A 242 2.05 27.86 14.78
N GLU A 243 2.57 27.24 15.83
CA GLU A 243 3.15 27.95 16.98
C GLU A 243 4.45 28.68 16.60
N ASP A 244 5.25 28.14 15.69
CA ASP A 244 6.48 28.78 15.18
C ASP A 244 6.24 30.02 14.30
N ILE A 245 5.02 30.22 13.79
CA ILE A 245 4.66 31.39 12.95
C ILE A 245 4.20 32.58 13.79
N ASP A 246 3.76 32.33 15.03
CA ASP A 246 3.21 33.35 15.94
C ASP A 246 4.27 33.95 16.89
N ILE A 247 5.57 33.66 16.68
CA ILE A 247 6.73 34.20 17.42
C ILE A 247 7.61 35.02 16.47
#